data_AF-A0A7K2MAX5-F1
#
_entry.id   AF-A0A7K2MAX5-F1
#
_cell.length_a   1.000
_cell.length_b   1.000
_cell.length_c   1.000
_cell.angle_alpha   90.00
_cell.angle_beta   90.00
_cell.angle_gamma   90.00
#
_symmetry.space_group_name_H-M   'P 1'
#
loop_
_entity.id
_entity.type
_entity.pdbx_description
1 polymer ?
#
loop_
_entity_poly.entity_id
_entity_poly.type
_entity_poly.pdbx_seq_one_letter_code
_entity_poly.pdbx_strand_id
1 'polypeptide(L)' 'AAYVWIACDTATTRKLAAFVRKQLGVPKERLHALGYWRA' A
#
# COMPACT_ATOMS: atom_id res chain seq x y z
N ALA A 1 -2.79 10.59 12.96
CA ALA A 1 -2.86 10.09 11.57
C ALA A 1 -2.53 8.60 11.55
N ALA A 2 -3.19 7.80 10.70
CA ALA A 2 -2.95 6.34 10.61
C ALA A 2 -1.56 6.00 10.03
N TYR A 3 -1.06 4.79 10.29
CA TYR A 3 0.12 4.20 9.63
C TYR A 3 -0.31 2.89 8.97
N VAL A 4 0.16 2.62 7.76
CA VAL A 4 -0.32 1.49 6.94
C VAL A 4 0.86 0.67 6.44
N TRP A 5 0.79 -0.64 6.63
CA TRP A 5 1.74 -1.61 6.08
C TRP A 5 0.98 -2.65 5.23
N ILE A 6 1.36 -2.77 3.95
CA ILE A 6 0.80 -3.73 2.99
C ILE A 6 1.90 -4.71 2.55
N ALA A 7 1.66 -6.01 2.71
CA ALA A 7 2.50 -7.07 2.19
C ALA A 7 1.65 -8.25 1.69
N CYS A 8 1.45 -8.33 0.37
CA CYS A 8 0.70 -9.40 -0.30
C CYS A 8 1.24 -9.60 -1.73
N ASP A 9 0.50 -10.22 -2.65
CA ASP A 9 0.94 -10.32 -4.05
C ASP A 9 1.20 -8.93 -4.67
N THR A 10 2.03 -8.91 -5.72
CA THR A 10 2.45 -7.67 -6.37
C THR A 10 1.28 -6.88 -6.94
N ALA A 11 0.27 -7.55 -7.52
CA ALA A 11 -0.85 -6.86 -8.17
C ALA A 11 -1.76 -6.20 -7.12
N THR A 12 -2.09 -6.92 -6.05
CA THR A 12 -2.92 -6.40 -4.94
C THR A 12 -2.19 -5.31 -4.17
N THR A 13 -0.89 -5.47 -3.90
CA THR A 13 -0.09 -4.46 -3.20
C THR A 13 -0.13 -3.12 -3.94
N ARG A 14 0.04 -3.11 -5.27
CA ARG A 14 -0.04 -1.87 -6.07
C ARG A 14 -1.42 -1.22 -6.03
N LYS A 15 -2.50 -2.02 -6.10
CA LYS A 15 -3.87 -1.50 -6.04
C LYS A 15 -4.15 -0.84 -4.68
N LEU A 16 -3.79 -1.51 -3.59
CA LEU A 16 -3.99 -1.00 -2.23
C LEU A 16 -3.13 0.24 -1.95
N ALA A 17 -1.86 0.25 -2.35
CA ALA A 17 -0.99 1.41 -2.18
C ALA A 17 -1.53 2.65 -2.93
N ALA A 18 -2.08 2.47 -4.14
CA ALA A 18 -2.72 3.54 -4.88
C ALA A 18 -3.99 4.04 -4.19
N PHE A 19 -4.86 3.14 -3.72
CA PHE A 19 -6.06 3.49 -2.97
C PHE A 19 -5.74 4.28 -1.69
N VAL A 20 -4.81 3.79 -0.88
CA VAL A 20 -4.40 4.43 0.38
C VAL A 20 -3.84 5.83 0.15
N ARG A 21 -3.03 6.02 -0.89
CA ARG A 21 -2.48 7.35 -1.21
C ARG A 21 -3.52 8.30 -1.80
N LYS A 22 -4.33 7.82 -2.76
CA LYS A 22 -5.19 8.68 -3.58
C LYS A 22 -6.55 8.95 -2.94
N GLN A 23 -7.13 7.95 -2.29
CA GLN A 23 -8.48 8.04 -1.75
C GLN A 23 -8.48 8.30 -0.25
N LEU A 24 -7.54 7.71 0.50
CA LEU A 24 -7.45 7.90 1.95
C LEU A 24 -6.48 9.01 2.38
N GLY A 25 -5.73 9.60 1.43
CA GLY A 25 -4.83 10.73 1.69
C GLY A 25 -3.67 10.41 2.64
N VAL A 26 -3.30 9.13 2.79
CA VAL A 26 -2.19 8.76 3.68
C VAL A 26 -0.85 9.21 3.06
N PRO A 27 -0.04 10.00 3.79
CA PRO A 27 1.28 10.43 3.32
C PRO A 27 2.21 9.25 3.04
N LYS A 28 3.15 9.40 2.10
CA LYS A 28 4.07 8.32 1.69
C LYS A 28 4.89 7.81 2.86
N GLU A 29 5.29 8.72 3.74
CA GLU A 29 6.16 8.51 4.89
C GLU A 29 5.47 7.63 5.95
N ARG A 30 4.14 7.48 5.85
CA ARG A 30 3.30 6.65 6.74
C ARG A 30 2.73 5.42 6.04
N LEU A 31 3.24 5.09 4.84
CA LEU A 31 2.82 3.94 4.04
C LEU A 31 4.04 3.10 3.64
N HIS A 32 4.08 1.86 4.11
CA HIS A 32 4.99 0.84 3.58
C HIS A 32 4.21 -0.20 2.78
N ALA A 33 4.60 -0.40 1.52
CA ALA A 33 3.95 -1.36 0.63
C ALA A 33 5.02 -2.16 -0.10
N LEU A 34 5.02 -3.48 0.09
CA LEU A 34 5.99 -4.40 -0.50
C LEU A 34 5.24 -5.58 -1.13
N GLY A 35 5.42 -5.80 -2.43
CA GLY A 35 4.93 -7.00 -3.10
C GLY A 35 5.76 -8.19 -2.62
N TYR A 36 5.15 -9.11 -1.88
CA TYR A 36 5.86 -10.17 -1.18
C TYR A 36 6.05 -11.41 -2.05
N TRP A 37 5.07 -11.70 -2.91
CA TRP A 37 5.21 -12.68 -3.98
C TRP A 37 4.54 -12.19 -5.28
N ARG A 38 4.67 -12.99 -6.33
CA ARG A 38 3.98 -12.78 -7.61
C ARG A 38 3.15 -14.03 -7.90
N ALA A 39 1.83 -13.87 -7.82
CA ALA A 39 0.87 -14.85 -8.30
C ALA A 39 0.76 -14.79 -9.84
#